data_AF-A0A0B8QEW5-F1
#
_entry.id   AF-A0A0B8QEW5-F1
#
_cell.length_a   1.000
_cell.length_b   1.000
_cell.length_c   1.000
_cell.angle_alpha   90.00
_cell.angle_beta   90.00
_cell.angle_gamma   90.00
#
_symmetry.space_group_name_H-M   'P 1'
#
loop_
_entity.id
_entity.type
_entity.pdbx_description
1 polymer ?
#
loop_
_entity_poly.entity_id
_entity_poly.type
_entity_poly.pdbx_seq_one_letter_code
_entity_poly.pdbx_strand_id
1 'polypeptide(L)'
;MTTHAFAVGLNAATLGPILVSVGLLFFAFTTILGWNYYGERCVVYLFGTKAILPYKMVFIALVFSGAYLQLDMIWLIADIVNGLMAVPNLIGLIALRQVVIAETKLFFDKLKPVDGKVVTN
;
A
#
# COMPACT_ATOMS: atom_id res chain seq x y z
N MET A 1 -17.42 -11.39 13.72
CA MET A 1 -18.35 -10.25 13.88
C MET A 1 -18.86 -9.72 12.54
N THR A 2 -18.01 -9.40 11.56
CA THR A 2 -18.41 -8.92 10.22
C THR A 2 -19.18 -9.97 9.39
N THR A 3 -18.79 -11.24 9.44
CA THR A 3 -19.48 -12.35 8.77
C THR A 3 -20.92 -12.54 9.27
N HIS A 4 -21.13 -12.42 10.58
CA HIS A 4 -22.45 -12.53 11.21
C HIS A 4 -23.35 -11.34 10.89
N ALA A 5 -22.80 -10.13 10.79
CA ALA A 5 -23.56 -8.94 10.43
C ALA A 5 -24.09 -8.99 8.99
N PHE A 6 -23.26 -9.46 8.03
CA PHE A 6 -23.68 -9.62 6.63
C PHE A 6 -24.68 -10.76 6.42
N ALA A 7 -24.59 -11.84 7.19
CA ALA A 7 -25.57 -12.93 7.17
C ALA A 7 -26.99 -12.43 7.53
N VAL A 8 -27.08 -11.54 8.53
CA VAL A 8 -28.35 -10.95 8.98
C VAL A 8 -28.82 -9.84 8.04
N GLY A 9 -27.93 -8.94 7.62
CA GLY A 9 -28.29 -7.77 6.79
C GLY A 9 -28.69 -8.10 5.35
N LEU A 10 -28.17 -9.19 4.78
CA LEU A 10 -28.50 -9.62 3.41
C LEU A 10 -29.63 -10.67 3.37
N ASN A 11 -30.21 -11.03 4.53
CA ASN A 11 -31.20 -12.09 4.70
C ASN A 11 -30.80 -13.43 4.02
N ALA A 12 -29.49 -13.67 3.98
CA ALA A 12 -28.88 -14.80 3.28
C ALA A 12 -27.74 -15.34 4.17
N ALA A 13 -28.12 -16.28 5.04
CA ALA A 13 -27.24 -16.83 6.09
C ALA A 13 -25.93 -17.42 5.54
N THR A 14 -25.94 -17.91 4.30
CA THR A 14 -24.79 -18.54 3.63
C THR A 14 -24.08 -17.62 2.63
N LEU A 15 -24.80 -16.74 1.91
CA LEU A 15 -24.18 -15.89 0.88
C LEU A 15 -23.35 -14.75 1.47
N GLY A 16 -23.81 -14.15 2.57
CA GLY A 16 -23.09 -13.05 3.24
C GLY A 16 -21.67 -13.44 3.68
N PRO A 17 -21.48 -14.54 4.45
CA PRO A 17 -20.16 -15.00 4.87
C PRO A 17 -19.23 -15.41 3.71
N ILE A 18 -19.77 -16.03 2.65
CA ILE A 18 -18.97 -16.42 1.47
C ILE A 18 -18.47 -15.18 0.73
N LEU A 19 -19.33 -14.19 0.51
CA LEU A 19 -18.96 -12.95 -0.16
C LEU A 19 -17.86 -12.19 0.61
N VAL A 20 -17.99 -12.08 1.93
CA VAL A 20 -16.97 -11.45 2.79
C VAL A 20 -15.64 -12.23 2.73
N SER A 21 -15.69 -13.56 2.74
CA SER A 21 -14.47 -14.39 2.70
C SER A 21 -13.74 -14.28 1.36
N VAL A 22 -14.48 -14.29 0.24
CA VAL A 22 -13.92 -14.10 -1.10
C VAL A 22 -13.36 -12.69 -1.26
N GLY A 23 -14.08 -11.66 -0.81
CA GLY A 23 -13.61 -10.29 -0.83
C GLY A 23 -12.32 -10.10 -0.01
N LEU A 24 -12.28 -10.69 1.19
CA LEU A 24 -11.10 -10.65 2.06
C LEU A 24 -9.91 -11.38 1.43
N LEU A 25 -10.13 -12.51 0.75
CA LEU A 25 -9.07 -13.23 0.03
C LEU A 25 -8.43 -12.35 -1.04
N PHE A 26 -9.22 -11.73 -1.91
CA PHE A 26 -8.70 -10.84 -2.95
C PHE A 26 -8.04 -9.60 -2.36
N PHE A 27 -8.62 -9.00 -1.33
CA PHE A 27 -8.05 -7.82 -0.65
C PHE A 27 -6.72 -8.14 0.02
N ALA A 28 -6.61 -9.26 0.74
CA ALA A 28 -5.37 -9.68 1.37
C ALA A 28 -4.30 -9.99 0.31
N PHE A 29 -4.69 -10.67 -0.78
CA PHE A 29 -3.77 -10.99 -1.87
C PHE A 29 -3.20 -9.74 -2.55
N THR A 30 -4.03 -8.77 -2.92
CA THR A 30 -3.57 -7.52 -3.53
C THR A 30 -2.72 -6.69 -2.57
N THR A 31 -3.06 -6.69 -1.28
CA THR A 31 -2.27 -6.03 -0.24
C THR A 31 -0.87 -6.64 -0.13
N ILE A 32 -0.75 -7.96 -0.06
CA ILE A 32 0.55 -8.66 0.02
C ILE A 32 1.42 -8.33 -1.21
N LEU A 33 0.83 -8.30 -2.41
CA LEU A 33 1.55 -7.91 -3.63
C LEU A 33 2.03 -6.46 -3.59
N GLY A 34 1.21 -5.53 -3.09
CA GLY A 34 1.60 -4.14 -2.90
C GLY A 34 2.81 -4.01 -1.98
N TRP A 35 2.76 -4.66 -0.80
CA TRP A 35 3.88 -4.67 0.16
C TRP A 35 5.14 -5.31 -0.41
N ASN A 36 5.01 -6.38 -1.21
CA ASN A 36 6.15 -6.98 -1.90
C ASN A 36 6.84 -5.96 -2.82
N TYR A 37 6.07 -5.22 -3.62
CA TYR A 37 6.60 -4.23 -4.56
C TYR A 37 7.25 -3.04 -3.84
N TYR A 38 6.63 -2.52 -2.79
CA TYR A 38 7.21 -1.42 -2.00
C TYR A 38 8.56 -1.83 -1.40
N GLY A 39 8.64 -3.00 -0.76
CA GLY A 39 9.90 -3.47 -0.22
C GLY A 39 10.95 -3.83 -1.27
N GLU A 40 10.54 -4.32 -2.46
CA GLU A 40 11.46 -4.52 -3.59
C GLU A 40 12.14 -3.19 -3.97
N ARG A 41 11.37 -2.10 -4.07
CA ARG A 41 11.92 -0.77 -4.38
C ARG A 41 12.88 -0.27 -3.30
N CYS A 42 12.57 -0.48 -2.03
CA CYS A 42 13.48 -0.16 -0.92
C CYS A 42 14.78 -0.98 -1.00
N VAL A 43 14.70 -2.27 -1.30
CA VAL A 43 15.88 -3.14 -1.46
C VAL A 43 16.72 -2.75 -2.67
N VAL A 44 16.09 -2.42 -3.80
CA VAL A 44 16.80 -1.93 -4.99
C VAL A 44 17.51 -0.61 -4.69
N TYR A 45 16.90 0.28 -3.92
CA TYR A 45 17.53 1.53 -3.50
C TYR A 45 18.77 1.29 -2.59
N LEU A 46 18.71 0.32 -1.68
CA LEU A 46 19.79 0.05 -0.72
C LEU A 46 20.92 -0.84 -1.29
N PHE A 47 20.56 -1.90 -2.01
CA PHE A 47 21.48 -2.98 -2.42
C PHE A 47 21.57 -3.17 -3.94
N GLY A 48 20.81 -2.37 -4.71
CA GLY A 48 20.76 -2.46 -6.17
C GLY A 48 19.87 -3.60 -6.68
N THR A 49 19.81 -3.74 -8.01
CA THR A 49 18.89 -4.65 -8.71
C THR A 49 19.20 -6.14 -8.51
N LYS A 50 20.43 -6.48 -8.10
CA LYS A 50 20.85 -7.88 -7.88
C LYS A 50 20.20 -8.50 -6.63
N ALA A 51 19.73 -7.68 -5.69
CA ALA A 51 19.12 -8.15 -4.44
C ALA A 51 17.61 -8.44 -4.54
N ILE A 52 16.98 -8.25 -5.71
CA ILE A 52 15.54 -8.47 -5.90
C ILE A 52 15.15 -9.93 -5.68
N LEU A 53 15.89 -10.87 -6.29
CA LEU A 53 15.60 -12.30 -6.20
C LEU A 53 15.71 -12.84 -4.77
N PRO A 54 16.79 -12.60 -4.00
CA PRO A 54 16.86 -13.06 -2.61
C PRO A 54 15.78 -12.42 -1.74
N TYR A 55 15.45 -11.14 -1.94
CA TYR A 55 14.35 -10.49 -1.23
C TYR A 55 13.00 -11.18 -1.47
N LYS A 56 12.67 -11.52 -2.73
CA LYS A 56 11.42 -12.24 -3.06
C LYS A 56 11.32 -13.59 -2.37
N MET A 57 12.42 -14.35 -2.33
CA MET A 57 12.46 -15.65 -1.64
C MET A 57 12.17 -15.49 -0.14
N VAL A 58 12.82 -14.52 0.51
CA VAL A 58 12.59 -14.22 1.93
C VAL A 58 11.15 -13.76 2.17
N PHE A 59 10.62 -12.89 1.32
CA PHE A 59 9.26 -12.38 1.44
C PHE A 59 8.21 -13.51 1.37
N ILE A 60 8.35 -14.43 0.41
CA ILE A 60 7.44 -15.60 0.30
C ILE A 60 7.53 -16.49 1.54
N ALA A 61 8.74 -16.73 2.06
CA ALA A 61 8.93 -17.50 3.29
C ALA A 61 8.26 -16.82 4.50
N LEU A 62 8.38 -15.49 4.62
CA LEU A 62 7.72 -14.72 5.67
C LEU A 62 6.19 -14.78 5.56
N VAL A 63 5.63 -14.62 4.36
CA VAL A 63 4.17 -14.75 4.13
C VAL A 63 3.67 -16.13 4.53
N PHE A 64 4.41 -17.19 4.19
CA PHE A 64 4.07 -18.55 4.62
C PHE A 64 4.12 -18.72 6.15
N SER A 65 5.13 -18.13 6.81
CA SER A 65 5.25 -18.15 8.26
C SER A 65 4.19 -17.30 8.99
N GLY A 66 3.59 -16.32 8.29
CA GLY A 66 2.59 -15.40 8.84
C GLY A 66 1.33 -16.08 9.37
N ALA A 67 0.99 -17.27 8.87
CA ALA A 67 -0.13 -18.06 9.37
C ALA A 67 0.10 -18.62 10.80
N TYR A 68 1.36 -18.67 11.26
CA TYR A 68 1.75 -19.20 12.57
C TYR A 68 2.05 -18.12 13.61
N LEU A 69 2.11 -16.85 13.20
CA LEU A 69 2.40 -15.73 14.10
C LEU A 69 1.12 -15.26 14.82
N GLN A 70 1.26 -14.85 16.08
CA GLN A 70 0.15 -14.30 16.85
C GLN A 70 -0.27 -12.94 16.28
N LEU A 71 -1.59 -12.74 16.14
CA LEU A 71 -2.16 -11.54 15.54
C LEU A 71 -1.71 -10.26 16.28
N ASP A 72 -1.75 -10.26 17.62
CA ASP A 72 -1.36 -9.10 18.42
C ASP A 72 0.11 -8.72 18.25
N MET A 73 0.99 -9.72 18.11
CA MET A 73 2.41 -9.49 17.83
C MET A 73 2.62 -8.88 16.44
N ILE A 74 1.87 -9.35 15.43
CA ILE A 74 1.93 -8.79 14.07
C ILE A 74 1.51 -7.32 14.07
N TRP A 75 0.41 -6.98 14.74
CA TRP A 75 -0.05 -5.59 14.84
C TRP A 75 0.98 -4.70 15.54
N LEU A 76 1.53 -5.15 16.66
CA LEU A 76 2.56 -4.39 17.39
C LEU A 76 3.80 -4.12 16.53
N ILE A 77 4.33 -5.14 15.85
CA ILE A 77 5.50 -4.99 14.97
C ILE A 77 5.16 -4.06 13.79
N ALA A 78 3.98 -4.21 13.19
CA ALA A 78 3.54 -3.37 12.08
C ALA A 78 3.46 -1.90 12.47
N ASP A 79 2.90 -1.59 13.64
CA ASP A 79 2.77 -0.21 14.12
C ASP A 79 4.14 0.42 14.40
N ILE A 80 5.08 -0.32 15.01
CA ILE A 80 6.44 0.16 15.27
C ILE A 80 7.18 0.44 13.95
N VAL A 81 7.15 -0.50 13.00
CA VAL A 81 7.86 -0.38 11.72
C VAL A 81 7.24 0.73 10.86
N ASN A 82 5.90 0.84 10.82
CA ASN A 82 5.21 1.90 10.11
C ASN A 82 5.49 3.27 10.72
N GLY A 83 5.52 3.37 12.06
CA GLY A 83 5.93 4.59 12.75
C GLY A 83 7.36 5.00 12.38
N LEU A 84 8.30 4.06 12.43
CA LEU A 84 9.70 4.31 12.09
C LEU A 84 9.88 4.73 10.62
N MET A 85 9.08 4.20 9.70
CA MET A 85 9.08 4.61 8.29
C MET A 85 8.43 5.99 8.09
N ALA A 86 7.33 6.27 8.79
CA ALA A 86 6.57 7.50 8.65
C ALA A 86 7.35 8.73 9.16
N VAL A 87 8.07 8.61 10.28
CA VAL A 87 8.83 9.72 10.89
C VAL A 87 9.80 10.41 9.92
N PRO A 88 10.77 9.74 9.28
CA PRO A 88 11.69 10.39 8.36
C PRO A 88 10.99 10.94 7.10
N ASN A 89 9.97 10.24 6.61
CA ASN A 89 9.21 10.68 5.42
C ASN A 89 8.44 11.99 5.72
N LEU A 90 7.75 12.06 6.86
CA LEU A 90 7.02 13.26 7.27
C LEU A 90 7.95 14.45 7.53
N ILE A 91 9.12 14.23 8.15
CA ILE A 91 10.12 15.29 8.33
C ILE A 91 10.59 15.82 6.97
N GLY A 92 10.91 14.91 6.03
CA GLY A 92 11.30 15.27 4.66
C GLY A 92 10.21 16.07 3.93
N LEU A 93 8.95 15.65 4.05
CA LEU A 93 7.82 16.33 3.45
C LEU A 93 7.64 17.76 4.01
N ILE A 94 7.75 17.94 5.32
CA ILE A 94 7.62 19.26 5.96
C ILE A 94 8.77 20.18 5.56
N ALA A 95 9.99 19.64 5.45
CA ALA A 95 11.16 20.39 5.00
C ALA A 95 11.06 20.80 3.52
N LEU A 96 10.59 19.89 2.66
CA LEU A 96 10.45 20.10 1.22
C LEU A 96 9.12 20.74 0.80
N ARG A 97 8.26 21.13 1.75
CA ARG A 97 6.92 21.66 1.47
C ARG A 97 6.93 22.82 0.46
N GLN A 98 7.94 23.69 0.53
CA GLN A 98 8.07 24.84 -0.38
C GLN A 98 8.33 24.39 -1.83
N VAL A 99 9.15 23.35 -2.01
CA VAL A 99 9.45 22.76 -3.32
C VAL A 99 8.19 22.11 -3.90
N VAL A 100 7.46 21.35 -3.08
CA VAL A 100 6.20 20.71 -3.52
C VAL A 100 5.17 21.75 -3.96
N ILE A 101 5.02 22.86 -3.20
CA ILE A 101 4.09 23.94 -3.57
C ILE A 101 4.51 24.60 -4.89
N ALA A 102 5.81 24.88 -5.07
CA ALA A 102 6.34 25.48 -6.29
C ALA A 102 6.12 24.59 -7.52
N GLU A 103 6.44 23.30 -7.43
CA GLU A 103 6.22 22.32 -8.50
C GLU A 103 4.73 22.13 -8.81
N THR A 104 3.87 22.09 -7.77
CA THR A 104 2.42 22.00 -7.94
C THR A 104 1.89 23.19 -8.73
N LYS A 105 2.33 24.41 -8.40
CA LYS A 105 1.94 25.62 -9.14
C LYS A 105 2.40 25.57 -10.59
N LEU A 106 3.65 25.17 -10.83
CA LEU A 106 4.21 24.99 -12.18
C LEU A 106 3.43 23.97 -13.02
N PHE A 107 3.05 22.84 -12.43
CA PHE A 107 2.27 21.81 -13.09
C PHE A 107 0.89 22.33 -13.52
N PHE A 108 0.17 23.00 -12.61
CA PHE A 108 -1.14 23.56 -12.93
C PHE A 108 -1.08 24.75 -13.87
N ASP A 109 -0.03 25.57 -13.81
CA ASP A 109 0.18 26.66 -14.76
C ASP A 109 0.42 26.15 -16.19
N LYS A 110 1.06 24.98 -16.36
CA LYS A 110 1.19 24.31 -17.68
C LYS A 110 -0.12 23.69 -18.19
N LEU A 111 -1.02 23.32 -17.28
CA LEU A 111 -2.33 22.75 -17.62
C LEU A 111 -3.41 23.81 -17.86
N LYS A 112 -3.14 25.09 -17.54
CA LYS A 112 -4.05 26.17 -17.90
C LYS A 112 -4.17 26.22 -19.43
N PRO A 113 -5.38 26.12 -19.98
CA PRO A 113 -5.56 26.28 -21.41
C PRO A 113 -5.06 27.68 -21.80
N VAL A 114 -4.09 27.71 -22.71
CA VAL A 114 -3.68 28.95 -23.37
C VAL A 114 -4.86 29.36 -24.24
N ASP A 115 -5.67 30.26 -23.71
CA ASP A 115 -6.65 31.11 -24.36
C ASP A 115 -7.15 30.59 -25.73
N GLY A 116 -8.13 29.67 -25.68
CA GLY A 116 -9.06 29.43 -26.78
C GLY A 116 -8.52 28.89 -28.11
N LYS A 117 -7.28 28.37 -28.20
CA LYS A 117 -6.83 27.70 -29.43
C LYS A 117 -6.37 26.28 -29.16
N VAL A 118 -7.14 25.35 -29.73
CA VAL A 118 -6.82 23.92 -29.84
C VAL A 118 -5.45 23.79 -30.49
N VAL A 119 -4.46 23.36 -29.73
CA VAL A 119 -3.18 22.92 -30.28
C VAL A 119 -3.38 21.47 -30.72
N THR A 120 -3.79 21.29 -31.98
CA THR A 120 -3.64 20.01 -32.67
C THR A 120 -2.17 19.79 -32.95
N ASN A 121 -1.61 18.73 -32.37
CA ASN A 121 -0.51 17.98 -32.98
C ASN A 121 -0.83 16.50 -32.84
#